data_AF-J0WKA4-F1
#
_entry.id   AF-J0WKA4-F1
#
_cell.length_a   1.000
_cell.length_b   1.000
_cell.length_c   1.000
_cell.angle_alpha   90.00
_cell.angle_beta   90.00
_cell.angle_gamma   90.00
#
_symmetry.space_group_name_H-M   'P 1'
#
loop_
_entity.id
_entity.type
_entity.pdbx_description
1 polymer ?
#
loop_
_entity_poly.entity_id
_entity_poly.type
_entity_poly.pdbx_seq_one_letter_code
_entity_poly.pdbx_strand_id
1 'polypeptide(L)'
;MTDLRGPRNFDEPGIPLAGLTQQLATRHIRETKAARTPPRRMTTTNLDRARESVAETHAKKATDHALWQSTQRPEFSREVRVFLWRSMHEGHKIGEYWARMDNPTYQNRGYCTICGHNVPETLEHILLECADPAREQIWGLAEDLWRHKHPKWHPLSYSLILGCGQVTIRDPQTHRKLAGATRLYRMLLSESAYLIWKIRCVRRIDHSDDPDWRPHREYVHNEWYLCLYFCTFNISH
;
A
#
# COMPACT_ATOMS: atom_id res chain seq x y z
N MET A 1 -24.11 -24.78 -59.65
CA MET A 1 -24.52 -24.90 -58.23
C MET A 1 -23.29 -24.71 -57.37
N THR A 2 -23.01 -23.46 -57.00
CA THR A 2 -21.86 -23.10 -56.17
C THR A 2 -22.26 -23.38 -54.73
N ASP A 3 -21.53 -24.27 -54.06
CA ASP A 3 -21.77 -24.61 -52.65
C ASP A 3 -21.46 -23.38 -51.78
N LEU A 4 -22.50 -22.64 -51.38
CA LEU A 4 -22.44 -21.50 -50.46
C LEU A 4 -22.37 -21.95 -48.99
N ARG A 5 -21.71 -23.08 -48.71
CA ARG A 5 -21.43 -23.49 -47.34
C ARG A 5 -20.23 -22.70 -46.83
N GLY A 6 -20.51 -21.55 -46.20
CA GLY A 6 -19.57 -20.92 -45.27
C GLY A 6 -19.10 -21.93 -44.21
N PRO A 7 -17.90 -21.75 -43.63
CA PRO A 7 -17.32 -22.71 -42.69
C PRO A 7 -18.31 -23.00 -41.54
N ARG A 8 -18.52 -24.30 -41.27
CA ARG A 8 -19.59 -24.84 -40.41
C ARG A 8 -19.40 -24.63 -38.90
N ASN A 9 -18.38 -23.89 -38.48
CA ASN A 9 -17.88 -23.91 -37.10
C ASN A 9 -17.86 -22.51 -36.47
N PHE A 10 -19.00 -21.80 -36.48
CA PHE A 10 -19.17 -20.59 -35.67
C PHE A 10 -19.35 -20.89 -34.17
N ASP A 11 -19.59 -22.16 -33.82
CA ASP A 11 -19.88 -22.63 -32.45
C ASP A 11 -18.70 -23.34 -31.77
N GLU A 12 -17.47 -23.21 -32.27
CA GLU A 12 -16.31 -23.77 -31.56
C GLU A 12 -16.03 -22.97 -30.28
N PRO A 13 -16.11 -23.58 -29.08
CA PRO A 13 -15.78 -22.88 -27.85
C PRO A 13 -14.28 -22.56 -27.82
N GLY A 14 -13.93 -21.29 -27.95
CA GLY A 14 -12.55 -20.83 -27.91
C GLY A 14 -12.32 -19.51 -28.62
N ILE A 15 -11.07 -19.08 -28.65
CA ILE A 15 -10.63 -17.93 -29.45
C ILE A 15 -9.82 -18.48 -30.62
N PRO A 16 -10.21 -18.20 -31.88
CA PRO A 16 -9.42 -18.60 -33.02
C PRO A 16 -8.04 -17.94 -32.94
N LEU A 17 -6.97 -18.68 -33.26
CA LEU A 17 -5.59 -18.15 -33.20
C LEU A 17 -5.41 -16.86 -34.02
N ALA A 18 -6.13 -16.74 -35.14
CA ALA A 18 -6.14 -15.54 -35.97
C ALA A 18 -6.74 -14.30 -35.27
N GLY A 19 -7.63 -14.49 -34.28
CA GLY A 19 -8.22 -13.43 -33.46
C GLY A 19 -7.56 -13.26 -32.09
N LEU A 20 -6.55 -14.07 -31.77
CA LEU A 20 -5.86 -14.02 -30.49
C LEU A 20 -4.84 -12.88 -30.47
N THR A 21 -5.13 -11.84 -29.70
CA THR A 21 -4.15 -10.79 -29.39
C THR A 21 -3.41 -11.09 -28.09
N GLN A 22 -2.22 -10.51 -27.92
CA GLN A 22 -1.47 -10.66 -26.66
C GLN A 22 -2.28 -10.16 -25.45
N GLN A 23 -3.04 -9.07 -25.60
CA GLN A 23 -3.91 -8.54 -24.56
C GLN A 23 -5.01 -9.55 -24.19
N LEU A 24 -5.65 -10.15 -25.19
CA LEU A 24 -6.68 -11.15 -25.02
C LEU A 24 -6.14 -12.42 -24.35
N ALA A 25 -5.01 -12.94 -24.84
CA ALA A 25 -4.31 -14.09 -24.26
C ALA A 25 -3.93 -13.83 -22.79
N THR A 26 -3.33 -12.67 -22.51
CA THR A 26 -2.91 -12.30 -21.15
C THR A 26 -4.10 -12.18 -20.20
N ARG A 27 -5.21 -11.61 -20.66
CA ARG A 27 -6.46 -11.53 -19.88
C ARG A 27 -6.96 -12.91 -19.49
N HIS A 28 -7.09 -13.84 -20.44
CA HIS A 28 -7.57 -15.19 -20.16
C HIS A 28 -6.64 -15.99 -19.26
N ILE A 29 -5.32 -15.85 -19.43
CA ILE A 29 -4.34 -16.47 -18.51
C ILE A 29 -4.54 -15.93 -17.09
N ARG A 30 -4.73 -14.61 -16.94
CA ARG A 30 -4.95 -13.98 -15.62
C ARG A 30 -6.25 -14.46 -14.98
N GLU A 31 -7.35 -14.48 -15.74
CA GLU A 31 -8.66 -14.96 -15.26
C GLU A 31 -8.60 -16.44 -14.84
N THR A 32 -7.99 -17.29 -15.67
CA THR A 32 -7.82 -18.72 -15.37
C THR A 32 -6.97 -18.94 -14.12
N LYS A 33 -5.86 -18.20 -13.99
CA LYS A 33 -5.02 -18.26 -12.79
C LYS A 33 -5.76 -17.76 -11.56
N ALA A 34 -6.50 -16.66 -11.67
CA ALA A 34 -7.28 -16.11 -10.57
C ALA A 34 -8.35 -17.10 -10.07
N ALA A 35 -9.08 -17.75 -10.99
CA ALA A 35 -10.08 -18.75 -10.65
C ALA A 35 -9.51 -19.96 -9.90
N ARG A 36 -8.23 -20.29 -10.14
CA ARG A 36 -7.53 -21.42 -9.50
C ARG A 36 -6.75 -21.02 -8.25
N THR A 37 -6.56 -19.73 -7.99
CA THR A 37 -5.75 -19.25 -6.87
C THR A 37 -6.66 -18.98 -5.68
N PRO A 38 -6.59 -19.77 -4.60
CA PRO A 38 -7.40 -19.51 -3.42
C PRO A 38 -7.00 -18.16 -2.77
N PRO A 39 -7.96 -17.43 -2.17
CA PRO A 39 -7.66 -16.20 -1.47
C PRO A 39 -6.72 -16.49 -0.29
N ARG A 40 -5.63 -15.72 -0.19
CA ARG A 40 -4.68 -15.83 0.93
C ARG A 40 -5.32 -15.23 2.18
N ARG A 41 -5.37 -16.00 3.27
CA ARG A 41 -5.98 -15.61 4.56
C ARG A 41 -5.63 -14.18 4.99
N MET A 42 -4.34 -13.83 5.03
CA MET A 42 -3.91 -12.48 5.46
C MET A 42 -4.31 -11.37 4.50
N THR A 43 -4.39 -11.66 3.19
CA THR A 43 -4.92 -10.68 2.24
C THR A 43 -6.38 -10.38 2.53
N THR A 44 -7.21 -11.40 2.77
CA THR A 44 -8.61 -11.21 3.16
C THR A 44 -8.74 -10.44 4.48
N THR A 45 -7.97 -10.84 5.50
CA THR A 45 -7.97 -10.14 6.80
C THR A 45 -7.58 -8.66 6.67
N ASN A 46 -6.56 -8.33 5.87
CA ASN A 46 -6.13 -6.97 5.64
C ASN A 46 -7.17 -6.15 4.85
N LEU A 47 -7.84 -6.75 3.87
CA LEU A 47 -8.95 -6.13 3.15
C LEU A 47 -10.12 -5.82 4.07
N ASP A 48 -10.48 -6.75 4.96
CA ASP A 48 -11.57 -6.57 5.94
C ASP A 48 -11.25 -5.46 6.95
N ARG A 49 -10.03 -5.49 7.50
CA ARG A 49 -9.51 -4.43 8.39
C ARG A 49 -9.54 -3.07 7.72
N ALA A 50 -9.00 -2.97 6.51
CA ALA A 50 -8.95 -1.73 5.75
C ALA A 50 -10.36 -1.21 5.42
N ARG A 51 -11.27 -2.10 5.01
CA ARG A 51 -12.68 -1.78 4.75
C ARG A 51 -13.34 -1.18 5.97
N GLU A 52 -13.19 -1.81 7.13
CA GLU A 52 -13.82 -1.33 8.36
C GLU A 52 -13.27 0.03 8.76
N SER A 53 -11.94 0.20 8.71
CA SER A 53 -11.30 1.45 9.07
C SER A 53 -11.69 2.64 8.19
N VAL A 54 -11.98 2.42 6.90
CA VAL A 54 -12.40 3.50 6.00
C VAL A 54 -13.92 3.63 5.87
N ALA A 55 -14.69 2.68 6.42
CA ALA A 55 -16.15 2.70 6.35
C ALA A 55 -16.74 3.96 6.99
N GLU A 56 -16.15 4.44 8.09
CA GLU A 56 -16.58 5.67 8.78
C GLU A 56 -16.49 6.92 7.88
N THR A 57 -15.68 6.87 6.81
CA THR A 57 -15.51 7.98 5.87
C THR A 57 -16.43 7.89 4.65
N HIS A 58 -17.14 6.76 4.49
CA HIS A 58 -17.99 6.45 3.34
C HIS A 58 -19.43 6.19 3.72
N ALA A 59 -20.35 6.51 2.81
CA ALA A 59 -21.75 6.13 2.94
C ALA A 59 -21.97 4.62 2.71
N LYS A 60 -21.05 3.95 2.00
CA LYS A 60 -21.12 2.51 1.69
C LYS A 60 -19.75 1.88 1.91
N LYS A 61 -19.73 0.69 2.53
CA LYS A 61 -18.49 -0.09 2.71
C LYS A 61 -17.85 -0.40 1.35
N ALA A 62 -16.54 -0.19 1.25
CA ALA A 62 -15.79 -0.42 0.02
C ALA A 62 -15.75 -1.92 -0.33
N THR A 63 -15.87 -2.24 -1.62
CA THR A 63 -15.63 -3.61 -2.11
C THR A 63 -14.13 -3.90 -2.17
N ASP A 64 -13.73 -5.19 -2.21
CA ASP A 64 -12.32 -5.57 -2.46
C ASP A 64 -11.77 -4.89 -3.71
N HIS A 65 -12.54 -4.90 -4.80
CA HIS A 65 -12.17 -4.25 -6.04
C HIS A 65 -11.91 -2.75 -5.85
N ALA A 66 -12.78 -2.05 -5.10
CA ALA A 66 -12.59 -0.63 -4.83
C ALA A 66 -11.34 -0.37 -3.97
N LEU A 67 -11.04 -1.22 -2.98
CA LEU A 67 -9.82 -1.13 -2.19
C LEU A 67 -8.58 -1.33 -3.07
N TRP A 68 -8.55 -2.37 -3.91
CA TRP A 68 -7.45 -2.61 -4.83
C TRP A 68 -7.24 -1.47 -5.82
N GLN A 69 -8.29 -0.97 -6.45
CA GLN A 69 -8.18 0.19 -7.33
C GLN A 69 -7.66 1.43 -6.60
N SER A 70 -8.00 1.59 -5.31
CA SER A 70 -7.53 2.72 -4.52
C SER A 70 -6.04 2.69 -4.21
N THR A 71 -5.40 1.51 -4.23
CA THR A 71 -3.93 1.43 -4.13
C THR A 71 -3.24 2.02 -5.36
N GLN A 72 -3.97 2.21 -6.47
CA GLN A 72 -3.45 2.70 -7.75
C GLN A 72 -3.84 4.15 -8.05
N ARG A 73 -4.20 4.92 -7.02
CA ARG A 73 -4.58 6.33 -7.15
C ARG A 73 -3.48 7.14 -7.85
N PRO A 74 -3.84 8.07 -8.75
CA PRO A 74 -2.87 8.90 -9.47
C PRO A 74 -2.03 9.74 -8.51
N GLU A 75 -2.59 10.12 -7.35
CA GLU A 75 -1.88 10.87 -6.31
C GLU A 75 -0.80 10.13 -5.54
N PHE A 76 -0.67 8.82 -5.74
CA PHE A 76 0.39 8.03 -5.15
C PHE A 76 1.56 7.88 -6.09
N SER A 77 2.78 8.02 -5.55
CA SER A 77 4.00 7.62 -6.25
C SER A 77 3.93 6.14 -6.66
N ARG A 78 4.64 5.77 -7.74
CA ARG A 78 4.63 4.38 -8.23
C ARG A 78 5.09 3.41 -7.15
N GLU A 79 6.09 3.84 -6.39
CA GLU A 79 6.70 3.11 -5.29
C GLU A 79 5.70 2.88 -4.16
N VAL A 80 4.89 3.89 -3.81
CA VAL A 80 3.78 3.76 -2.85
C VAL A 80 2.72 2.78 -3.33
N ARG A 81 2.34 2.81 -4.61
CA ARG A 81 1.33 1.87 -5.16
C ARG A 81 1.78 0.42 -5.00
N VAL A 82 3.06 0.15 -5.28
CA VAL A 82 3.67 -1.17 -5.10
C VAL A 82 3.76 -1.53 -3.62
N PHE A 83 4.16 -0.57 -2.77
CA PHE A 83 4.24 -0.74 -1.33
C PHE A 83 2.88 -1.14 -0.75
N LEU A 84 1.82 -0.35 -0.98
CA LEU A 84 0.47 -0.63 -0.47
C LEU A 84 -0.07 -1.97 -0.95
N TRP A 85 0.12 -2.31 -2.24
CA TRP A 85 -0.27 -3.60 -2.79
C TRP A 85 0.43 -4.76 -2.06
N ARG A 86 1.75 -4.67 -1.87
CA ARG A 86 2.52 -5.68 -1.11
C ARG A 86 2.12 -5.73 0.36
N SER A 87 1.82 -4.60 0.98
CA SER A 87 1.39 -4.50 2.38
C SER A 87 0.06 -5.21 2.60
N MET A 88 -0.94 -4.99 1.73
CA MET A 88 -2.20 -5.75 1.79
C MET A 88 -1.98 -7.25 1.61
N HIS A 89 -1.05 -7.65 0.75
CA HIS A 89 -0.72 -9.06 0.52
C HIS A 89 0.20 -9.69 1.56
N GLU A 90 0.72 -8.93 2.54
CA GLU A 90 1.78 -9.39 3.44
C GLU A 90 2.96 -9.99 2.63
N GLY A 91 3.40 -9.23 1.62
CA GLY A 91 4.43 -9.63 0.66
C GLY A 91 5.84 -9.17 1.01
N HIS A 92 6.01 -8.43 2.11
CA HIS A 92 7.32 -7.95 2.56
C HIS A 92 8.03 -9.04 3.36
N LYS A 93 9.34 -9.19 3.16
CA LYS A 93 10.18 -10.15 3.90
C LYS A 93 10.55 -9.59 5.27
N ILE A 94 9.62 -9.70 6.22
CA ILE A 94 9.73 -9.19 7.59
C ILE A 94 9.04 -10.13 8.58
N GLY A 95 9.27 -9.94 9.88
CA GLY A 95 8.53 -10.64 10.93
C GLY A 95 8.51 -12.16 10.75
N GLU A 96 7.29 -12.69 10.67
CA GLU A 96 7.01 -14.12 10.59
C GLU A 96 7.66 -14.81 9.38
N TYR A 97 7.86 -14.11 8.26
CA TYR A 97 8.56 -14.67 7.10
C TYR A 97 9.96 -15.18 7.46
N TRP A 98 10.70 -14.41 8.26
CA TRP A 98 12.04 -14.78 8.71
C TRP A 98 11.98 -15.74 9.90
N ALA A 99 11.05 -15.54 10.84
CA ALA A 99 10.91 -16.37 12.03
C ALA A 99 10.60 -17.85 11.71
N ARG A 100 9.93 -18.12 10.58
CA ARG A 100 9.62 -19.48 10.10
C ARG A 100 10.77 -20.18 9.36
N MET A 101 11.91 -19.52 9.15
CA MET A 101 13.06 -20.15 8.48
C MET A 101 13.81 -21.09 9.42
N ASP A 102 14.45 -22.14 8.88
CA ASP A 102 15.18 -23.11 9.71
C ASP A 102 16.54 -22.59 10.20
N ASN A 103 17.16 -21.65 9.49
CA ASN A 103 18.47 -21.12 9.83
C ASN A 103 18.35 -20.06 10.95
N PRO A 104 18.98 -20.25 12.14
CA PRO A 104 18.87 -19.30 13.25
C PRO A 104 19.33 -17.87 12.93
N THR A 105 20.35 -17.72 12.09
CA THR A 105 20.84 -16.42 11.64
C THR A 105 19.77 -15.66 10.86
N TYR A 106 18.93 -16.36 10.09
CA TYR A 106 17.82 -15.76 9.37
C TYR A 106 16.60 -15.51 10.27
N GLN A 107 16.33 -16.37 11.25
CA GLN A 107 15.25 -16.16 12.22
C GLN A 107 15.40 -14.85 12.98
N ASN A 108 16.63 -14.47 13.35
CA ASN A 108 16.91 -13.19 14.02
C ASN A 108 16.46 -11.97 13.20
N ARG A 109 16.33 -12.11 11.86
CA ARG A 109 15.78 -11.05 11.00
C ARG A 109 14.27 -10.89 11.14
N GLY A 110 13.58 -11.78 11.86
CA GLY A 110 12.17 -11.63 12.20
C GLY A 110 11.89 -10.58 13.26
N TYR A 111 12.92 -10.09 13.96
CA TYR A 111 12.76 -9.23 15.13
C TYR A 111 13.32 -7.83 14.88
N CYS A 112 12.80 -6.86 15.64
CA CYS A 112 13.20 -5.46 15.54
C CYS A 112 14.52 -5.24 16.26
N THR A 113 15.49 -4.63 15.58
CA THR A 113 16.81 -4.33 16.16
C THR A 113 16.80 -3.10 17.07
N ILE A 114 15.80 -2.22 16.93
CA ILE A 114 15.65 -1.02 17.76
C ILE A 114 14.88 -1.32 19.04
N CYS A 115 13.75 -2.02 18.94
CA CYS A 115 12.88 -2.31 20.08
C CYS A 115 13.32 -3.56 20.86
N GLY A 116 14.33 -4.27 20.36
CA GLY A 116 14.90 -5.46 20.97
C GLY A 116 14.46 -6.77 20.32
N HIS A 117 15.29 -7.80 20.53
CA HIS A 117 15.24 -9.09 19.83
C HIS A 117 14.00 -9.95 20.09
N ASN A 118 13.12 -9.56 21.02
CA ASN A 118 11.87 -10.27 21.30
C ASN A 118 10.64 -9.61 20.67
N VAL A 119 10.79 -8.45 20.01
CA VAL A 119 9.69 -7.74 19.37
C VAL A 119 9.63 -8.13 17.89
N PRO A 120 8.57 -8.82 17.43
CA PRO A 120 8.44 -9.18 16.02
C PRO A 120 8.37 -7.93 15.15
N GLU A 121 9.18 -7.88 14.10
CA GLU A 121 9.22 -6.74 13.20
C GLU A 121 8.13 -6.86 12.13
N THR A 122 6.87 -6.65 12.53
CA THR A 122 5.73 -6.60 11.60
C THR A 122 5.67 -5.24 10.89
N LEU A 123 4.91 -5.14 9.80
CA LEU A 123 4.74 -3.85 9.14
C LEU A 123 3.99 -2.86 10.04
N GLU A 124 3.01 -3.33 10.80
CA GLU A 124 2.30 -2.54 11.81
C GLU A 124 3.28 -1.97 12.84
N HIS A 125 4.18 -2.82 13.37
CA HIS A 125 5.24 -2.38 14.27
C HIS A 125 6.13 -1.29 13.64
N ILE A 126 6.67 -1.55 12.45
CA ILE A 126 7.56 -0.62 11.74
C ILE A 126 6.90 0.76 11.57
N LEU A 127 5.63 0.78 11.17
CA LEU A 127 4.92 2.00 10.83
C LEU A 127 4.40 2.75 12.05
N LEU A 128 3.96 2.05 13.11
CA LEU A 128 3.12 2.65 14.16
C LEU A 128 3.59 2.42 15.59
N GLU A 129 4.56 1.52 15.82
CA GLU A 129 4.97 1.18 17.20
C GLU A 129 6.48 1.32 17.45
N CYS A 130 7.31 1.14 16.42
CA CYS A 130 8.76 1.10 16.52
C CYS A 130 9.35 2.38 17.13
N ALA A 131 10.32 2.25 18.04
CA ALA A 131 11.00 3.38 18.68
C ALA A 131 12.04 4.08 17.78
N ASP A 132 11.99 3.88 16.46
CA ASP A 132 12.85 4.58 15.51
C ASP A 132 12.52 6.08 15.50
N PRO A 133 13.47 6.98 15.82
CA PRO A 133 13.22 8.42 15.82
C PRO A 133 12.75 8.97 14.47
N ALA A 134 13.18 8.36 13.36
CA ALA A 134 12.74 8.78 12.03
C ALA A 134 11.24 8.56 11.82
N ARG A 135 10.68 7.49 12.40
CA ARG A 135 9.24 7.18 12.32
C ARG A 135 8.41 8.26 13.03
N GLU A 136 8.79 8.61 14.25
CA GLU A 136 8.12 9.67 15.01
C GLU A 136 8.22 11.02 14.30
N GLN A 137 9.42 11.36 13.81
CA GLN A 137 9.64 12.60 13.05
C GLN A 137 8.75 12.68 11.80
N ILE A 138 8.65 11.61 11.01
CA ILE A 138 7.85 11.59 9.78
C ILE A 138 6.36 11.77 10.09
N TRP A 139 5.82 11.08 11.11
CA TRP A 139 4.43 11.26 11.49
C TRP A 139 4.16 12.64 12.08
N GLY A 140 5.09 13.20 12.84
CA GLY A 140 5.02 14.58 13.32
C GLY A 140 4.93 15.59 12.18
N LEU A 141 5.79 15.46 11.17
CA LEU A 141 5.74 16.32 9.97
C LEU A 141 4.41 16.21 9.21
N ALA A 142 3.86 15.00 9.10
CA ALA A 142 2.57 14.78 8.47
C ALA A 142 1.41 15.41 9.24
N GLU A 143 1.43 15.28 10.58
CA GLU A 143 0.44 15.90 11.45
C GLU A 143 0.53 17.42 11.42
N ASP A 144 1.73 17.99 11.50
CA ASP A 144 1.97 19.44 11.44
C ASP A 144 1.47 20.03 10.12
N LEU A 145 1.79 19.38 8.99
CA LEU A 145 1.32 19.82 7.68
C LEU A 145 -0.21 19.78 7.56
N TRP A 146 -0.85 18.75 8.11
CA TRP A 146 -2.30 18.68 8.16
C TRP A 146 -2.90 19.81 9.00
N ARG A 147 -2.33 20.06 10.18
CA ARG A 147 -2.82 21.03 11.16
C ARG A 147 -2.72 22.48 10.70
N HIS A 148 -1.88 22.79 9.71
CA HIS A 148 -1.86 24.11 9.08
C HIS A 148 -3.20 24.54 8.47
N LYS A 149 -4.04 23.59 8.01
CA LYS A 149 -5.34 23.89 7.38
C LYS A 149 -6.52 23.14 7.97
N HIS A 150 -6.28 22.09 8.75
CA HIS A 150 -7.33 21.22 9.27
C HIS A 150 -7.16 21.00 10.78
N PRO A 151 -8.18 21.32 11.59
CA PRO A 151 -8.02 21.39 13.05
C PRO A 151 -7.84 20.02 13.73
N LYS A 152 -8.31 18.94 13.09
CA LYS A 152 -8.37 17.60 13.67
C LYS A 152 -7.49 16.63 12.91
N TRP A 153 -6.41 16.18 13.53
CA TRP A 153 -5.68 14.98 13.10
C TRP A 153 -6.45 13.74 13.53
N HIS A 154 -6.51 12.73 12.66
CA HIS A 154 -7.17 11.46 12.98
C HIS A 154 -6.12 10.46 13.48
N PRO A 155 -6.39 9.73 14.58
CA PRO A 155 -5.50 8.70 15.07
C PRO A 155 -5.15 7.69 13.97
N LEU A 156 -3.86 7.39 13.86
CA LEU A 156 -3.37 6.43 12.89
C LEU A 156 -3.67 5.00 13.34
N SER A 157 -3.98 4.14 12.38
CA SER A 157 -4.07 2.69 12.57
C SER A 157 -3.50 1.99 11.35
N TYR A 158 -3.05 0.74 11.53
CA TYR A 158 -2.49 -0.03 10.42
C TYR A 158 -3.54 -0.22 9.32
N SER A 159 -4.77 -0.51 9.72
CA SER A 159 -5.94 -0.63 8.86
C SER A 159 -6.22 0.66 8.06
N LEU A 160 -6.07 1.84 8.67
CA LEU A 160 -6.26 3.13 8.00
C LEU A 160 -5.20 3.35 6.92
N ILE A 161 -3.94 3.02 7.21
CA ILE A 161 -2.84 3.14 6.24
C ILE A 161 -3.07 2.18 5.06
N LEU A 162 -3.44 0.93 5.33
CA LEU A 162 -3.75 -0.04 4.27
C LEU A 162 -4.90 0.45 3.39
N GLY A 163 -5.95 1.03 3.98
CA GLY A 163 -7.13 1.54 3.29
C GLY A 163 -6.99 2.97 2.76
N CYS A 164 -5.84 3.64 2.90
CA CYS A 164 -5.77 5.09 2.82
C CYS A 164 -6.32 5.66 1.50
N GLY A 165 -6.11 4.99 0.37
CA GLY A 165 -6.62 5.42 -0.95
C GLY A 165 -8.15 5.52 -1.07
N GLN A 166 -8.89 4.93 -0.13
CA GLN A 166 -10.33 5.07 -0.01
C GLN A 166 -10.75 6.22 0.90
N VAL A 167 -9.93 6.67 1.86
CA VAL A 167 -10.31 7.69 2.85
C VAL A 167 -10.96 8.91 2.18
N THR A 168 -12.06 9.42 2.73
CA THR A 168 -12.74 10.61 2.22
C THR A 168 -13.01 11.59 3.35
N ILE A 169 -12.44 12.79 3.25
CA ILE A 169 -12.66 13.85 4.21
C ILE A 169 -13.91 14.63 3.80
N ARG A 170 -14.80 14.86 4.78
CA ARG A 170 -16.08 15.54 4.58
C ARG A 170 -16.19 16.75 5.48
N ASP A 171 -16.88 17.75 4.98
CA ASP A 171 -17.28 18.90 5.77
C ASP A 171 -18.24 18.45 6.88
N PRO A 172 -18.00 18.80 8.16
CA PRO A 172 -18.84 18.36 9.27
C PRO A 172 -20.28 18.86 9.22
N GLN A 173 -20.54 20.01 8.58
CA GLN A 173 -21.86 20.64 8.57
C GLN A 173 -22.65 20.24 7.32
N THR A 174 -22.01 20.28 6.15
CA THR A 174 -22.66 20.05 4.85
C THR A 174 -22.52 18.61 4.36
N HIS A 175 -21.69 17.79 5.02
CA HIS A 175 -21.33 16.41 4.61
C HIS A 175 -20.74 16.28 3.19
N ARG A 176 -20.45 17.41 2.53
CA ARG A 176 -19.85 17.46 1.20
C ARG A 176 -18.41 16.98 1.28
N LYS A 177 -17.97 16.29 0.22
CA LYS A 177 -16.58 15.84 0.10
C LYS A 177 -15.65 17.03 -0.07
N LEU A 178 -14.63 17.11 0.77
CA LEU A 178 -13.54 18.08 0.66
C LEU A 178 -12.43 17.46 -0.19
N ALA A 179 -12.44 17.71 -1.51
CA ALA A 179 -11.54 17.05 -2.46
C ALA A 179 -10.06 17.30 -2.16
N GLY A 180 -9.67 18.56 -1.88
CA GLY A 180 -8.30 18.93 -1.55
C GLY A 180 -7.82 18.29 -0.25
N ALA A 181 -8.63 18.38 0.82
CA ALA A 181 -8.33 17.76 2.11
C ALA A 181 -8.22 16.23 1.99
N THR A 182 -9.14 15.61 1.24
CA THR A 182 -9.10 14.16 0.96
C THR A 182 -7.80 13.76 0.27
N ARG A 183 -7.42 14.47 -0.80
CA ARG A 183 -6.19 14.17 -1.54
C ARG A 183 -4.96 14.35 -0.65
N LEU A 184 -4.87 15.46 0.08
CA LEU A 184 -3.76 15.74 0.98
C LEU A 184 -3.62 14.64 2.03
N TYR A 185 -4.72 14.29 2.72
CA TYR A 185 -4.69 13.28 3.77
C TYR A 185 -4.21 11.91 3.24
N ARG A 186 -4.68 11.50 2.06
CA ARG A 186 -4.24 10.27 1.41
C ARG A 186 -2.74 10.27 1.15
N MET A 187 -2.22 11.35 0.56
CA MET A 187 -0.80 11.52 0.30
C MET A 187 0.03 11.49 1.58
N LEU A 188 -0.41 12.21 2.61
CA LEU A 188 0.23 12.24 3.92
C LEU A 188 0.35 10.84 4.51
N LEU A 189 -0.72 10.05 4.50
CA LEU A 189 -0.70 8.67 5.01
C LEU A 189 0.20 7.76 4.18
N SER A 190 0.06 7.80 2.86
CA SER A 190 0.70 6.84 1.96
C SER A 190 2.20 7.09 1.82
N GLU A 191 2.61 8.34 1.58
CA GLU A 191 4.01 8.70 1.35
C GLU A 191 4.81 8.63 2.67
N SER A 192 4.22 9.05 3.79
CA SER A 192 4.87 8.93 5.11
C SER A 192 5.11 7.47 5.49
N ALA A 193 4.09 6.60 5.33
CA ALA A 193 4.25 5.18 5.61
C ALA A 193 5.33 4.53 4.73
N TYR A 194 5.37 4.88 3.45
CA TYR A 194 6.40 4.37 2.55
C TYR A 194 7.79 4.89 2.89
N LEU A 195 7.94 6.16 3.26
CA LEU A 195 9.25 6.70 3.66
C LEU A 195 9.77 6.02 4.93
N ILE A 196 8.92 5.77 5.91
CA ILE A 196 9.27 5.00 7.13
C ILE A 196 9.78 3.61 6.73
N TRP A 197 9.04 2.92 5.86
CA TRP A 197 9.45 1.63 5.33
C TRP A 197 10.80 1.70 4.59
N LYS A 198 11.01 2.72 3.74
CA LYS A 198 12.24 2.95 2.98
C LYS A 198 13.43 3.15 3.91
N ILE A 199 13.31 4.02 4.91
CA ILE A 199 14.37 4.28 5.89
C ILE A 199 14.72 3.01 6.67
N ARG A 200 13.71 2.26 7.12
CA ARG A 200 13.95 0.95 7.76
C ARG A 200 14.70 0.00 6.84
N CYS A 201 14.40 -0.03 5.53
CA CYS A 201 15.12 -0.88 4.59
C CYS A 201 16.57 -0.45 4.42
N VAL A 202 16.84 0.85 4.29
CA VAL A 202 18.20 1.40 4.22
C VAL A 202 18.98 1.01 5.48
N ARG A 203 18.41 1.19 6.67
CA ARG A 203 19.02 0.75 7.94
C ARG A 203 19.43 -0.72 7.91
N ARG A 204 18.47 -1.59 7.59
CA ARG A 204 18.60 -3.03 7.74
C ARG A 204 19.42 -3.70 6.64
N ILE A 205 19.37 -3.17 5.43
CA ILE A 205 19.99 -3.77 4.25
C ILE A 205 21.31 -3.07 3.94
N ASP A 206 21.28 -1.75 3.78
CA ASP A 206 22.44 -0.99 3.30
C ASP A 206 23.45 -0.77 4.44
N HIS A 207 22.95 -0.58 5.66
CA HIS A 207 23.77 -0.38 6.86
C HIS A 207 23.81 -1.61 7.79
N SER A 208 23.25 -2.76 7.36
CA SER A 208 23.30 -4.02 8.11
C SER A 208 22.86 -3.93 9.58
N ASP A 209 21.89 -3.06 9.89
CA ASP A 209 21.42 -2.76 11.26
C ASP A 209 22.55 -2.27 12.20
N ASP A 210 23.52 -1.51 11.68
CA ASP A 210 24.55 -0.82 12.48
C ASP A 210 23.90 -0.02 13.63
N PRO A 211 24.24 -0.33 14.91
CA PRO A 211 23.63 0.32 16.06
C PRO A 211 23.89 1.82 16.10
N ASP A 212 25.02 2.28 15.57
CA ASP A 212 25.45 3.68 15.57
C ASP A 212 24.92 4.46 14.36
N TRP A 213 24.43 3.75 13.33
CA TRP A 213 23.86 4.41 12.16
C TRP A 213 22.43 4.86 12.42
N ARG A 214 22.18 6.16 12.25
CA ARG A 214 20.82 6.73 12.16
C ARG A 214 20.80 7.80 11.09
N PRO A 215 19.68 7.96 10.35
CA PRO A 215 19.55 9.07 9.43
C PRO A 215 19.54 10.39 10.21
N HIS A 216 20.25 11.40 9.70
CA HIS A 216 20.22 12.74 10.29
C HIS A 216 18.79 13.31 10.20
N ARG A 217 18.36 14.07 11.21
CA ARG A 217 17.00 14.65 11.24
C ARG A 217 16.70 15.50 10.01
N GLU A 218 17.67 16.29 9.54
CA GLU A 218 17.51 17.11 8.33
C GLU A 218 17.35 16.25 7.07
N TYR A 219 18.06 15.12 6.99
CA TYR A 219 17.90 14.19 5.86
C TYR A 219 16.47 13.64 5.82
N VAL A 220 15.94 13.17 6.96
CA VAL A 220 14.56 12.66 7.07
C VAL A 220 13.55 13.74 6.68
N HIS A 221 13.74 14.96 7.18
CA HIS A 221 12.90 16.10 6.83
C HIS A 221 12.91 16.36 5.32
N ASN A 222 14.09 16.49 4.71
CA ASN A 222 14.21 16.81 3.30
C ASN A 222 13.64 15.72 2.39
N GLU A 223 13.90 14.44 2.69
CA GLU A 223 13.29 13.32 1.96
C GLU A 223 11.76 13.36 2.04
N TRP A 224 11.20 13.68 3.22
CA TRP A 224 9.76 13.77 3.39
C TRP A 224 9.14 14.90 2.54
N TYR A 225 9.76 16.08 2.51
CA TYR A 225 9.33 17.17 1.62
C TYR A 225 9.42 16.80 0.14
N LEU A 226 10.49 16.10 -0.27
CA LEU A 226 10.65 15.64 -1.65
C LEU A 226 9.53 14.68 -2.05
N CYS A 227 9.19 13.71 -1.20
CA CYS A 227 8.08 12.78 -1.43
C CYS A 227 6.76 13.53 -1.73
N LEU A 228 6.44 14.54 -0.93
CA LEU A 228 5.22 15.34 -1.13
C LEU A 228 5.29 16.23 -2.37
N TYR A 229 6.45 16.86 -2.62
CA TYR A 229 6.67 17.70 -3.79
C TYR A 229 6.38 16.92 -5.09
N PHE A 230 6.97 15.74 -5.27
CA PHE A 230 6.75 14.93 -6.48
C PHE A 230 5.29 14.49 -6.67
N CYS A 231 4.55 14.25 -5.58
CA CYS A 231 3.14 13.88 -5.66
C CYS A 231 2.21 15.07 -5.97
N THR A 232 2.64 16.30 -5.68
CA THR A 232 1.91 17.51 -6.08
C THR A 232 2.13 17.86 -7.55
N PHE A 233 3.37 17.72 -8.05
CA PHE A 233 3.75 18.08 -9.44
C PHE A 233 3.33 17.06 -10.49
N ASN A 234 3.35 15.75 -10.20
CA ASN A 234 2.97 14.71 -11.17
C ASN A 234 1.47 14.68 -11.55
N ILE A 235 0.64 15.57 -10.99
CA ILE A 235 -0.82 15.60 -11.24
C ILE A 235 -1.23 16.86 -12.03
N SER A 236 -0.27 17.74 -12.35
CA SER A 236 -0.53 18.96 -13.12
C SER A 236 -0.46 18.77 -14.65
N HIS A 237 -0.34 17.53 -15.11
CA HIS A 237 -0.35 17.11 -16.53
C HIS A 237 -1.29 15.92 -16.71
#